data_AF-A0A4D9D0K4-F1
#
_entry.id   AF-A0A4D9D0K4-F1
#
_cell.length_a   1.000
_cell.length_b   1.000
_cell.length_c   1.000
_cell.angle_alpha   90.00
_cell.angle_beta   90.00
_cell.angle_gamma   90.00
#
_symmetry.space_group_name_H-M   'P 1'
#
loop_
_entity.id
_entity.type
_entity.pdbx_description
1 polymer ?
#
loop_
_entity_poly.entity_id
_entity_poly.type
_entity_poly.pdbx_seq_one_letter_code
_entity_poly.pdbx_strand_id
1 'polypeptide(L)'
;MNSKFWGECKEVFDTLGEEGEVRAVVLAGAGKVFTSGLDLSDIGIDLMGGGGGGSEGESVDVARQAFKIKRHVTRMQEAFNAIERIPQPVVAAIHGACIGGGIDLIAACDIRYACAETIFSIKEVDIGLAADLGTLQRLPRVTGNESLLRELAFTGRNFSSVEGQALGLLSSVLPSPAETLARATGLAVEIARKSPVAVAGTKANLLYSRDHSVQDGLNYMTTWNMAALQSEDIGKAVQGAMLKETPTFSKL
;
A
#
# COMPACT_ATOMS: atom_id res chain seq x y z
N MET A 1 5.00 -14.57 -1.10
CA MET A 1 3.56 -14.28 -0.96
C MET A 1 2.84 -15.47 -1.54
N ASN A 2 2.44 -16.40 -0.68
CA ASN A 2 1.78 -17.64 -1.08
C ASN A 2 0.26 -17.43 -1.16
N SER A 3 -0.48 -18.47 -1.54
CA SER A 3 -1.94 -18.46 -1.68
C SER A 3 -2.71 -17.93 -0.46
N LYS A 4 -2.23 -18.18 0.76
CA LYS A 4 -2.86 -17.70 2.01
C LYS A 4 -2.71 -16.21 2.22
N PHE A 5 -1.54 -15.67 1.90
CA PHE A 5 -1.21 -14.25 2.07
C PHE A 5 -2.27 -13.33 1.45
N TRP A 6 -2.79 -13.65 0.28
CA TRP A 6 -3.78 -12.82 -0.41
C TRP A 6 -5.09 -12.70 0.35
N GLY A 7 -5.54 -13.78 1.00
CA GLY A 7 -6.73 -13.76 1.85
C GLY A 7 -6.48 -13.03 3.16
N GLU A 8 -5.41 -13.42 3.86
CA GLU A 8 -5.07 -12.91 5.19
C GLU A 8 -4.73 -11.41 5.15
N CYS A 9 -4.01 -10.94 4.13
CA CYS A 9 -3.70 -9.52 3.97
C CYS A 9 -4.98 -8.69 3.82
N LYS A 10 -5.90 -9.11 2.95
CA LYS A 10 -7.19 -8.43 2.78
C LYS A 10 -7.97 -8.39 4.09
N GLU A 11 -8.10 -9.54 4.75
CA GLU A 11 -8.84 -9.69 6.00
C GLU A 11 -8.30 -8.77 7.09
N VAL A 12 -6.98 -8.77 7.32
CA VAL A 12 -6.34 -7.90 8.31
C VAL A 12 -6.62 -6.43 8.04
N PHE A 13 -6.44 -5.97 6.80
CA PHE A 13 -6.67 -4.55 6.50
C PHE A 13 -8.15 -4.17 6.57
N ASP A 14 -9.06 -5.02 6.12
CA ASP A 14 -10.50 -4.74 6.28
C ASP A 14 -10.90 -4.65 7.76
N THR A 15 -10.42 -5.57 8.61
CA THR A 15 -10.65 -5.52 10.07
C THR A 15 -10.10 -4.22 10.67
N LEU A 16 -8.86 -3.84 10.34
CA LEU A 16 -8.28 -2.57 10.81
C LEU A 16 -9.09 -1.35 10.33
N GLY A 17 -9.69 -1.42 9.14
CA GLY A 17 -10.51 -0.34 8.59
C GLY A 17 -11.86 -0.16 9.28
N GLU A 18 -12.41 -1.22 9.88
CA GLU A 18 -13.69 -1.22 10.61
C GLU A 18 -13.51 -0.91 12.11
N GLU A 19 -12.36 -1.27 12.68
CA GLU A 19 -12.05 -1.03 14.09
C GLU A 19 -11.63 0.43 14.33
N GLY A 20 -12.55 1.26 14.86
CA GLY A 20 -12.31 2.67 15.20
C GLY A 20 -11.20 2.94 16.23
N GLU A 21 -10.60 1.89 16.80
CA GLU A 21 -9.48 1.91 17.73
C GLU A 21 -8.14 2.26 17.07
N VAL A 22 -7.94 1.82 15.82
CA VAL A 22 -6.66 1.99 15.11
C VAL A 22 -6.64 3.30 14.35
N ARG A 23 -5.55 4.06 14.48
CA ARG A 23 -5.40 5.40 13.86
C ARG A 23 -4.32 5.48 12.78
N ALA A 24 -3.36 4.57 12.80
CA ALA A 24 -2.29 4.45 11.82
C ALA A 24 -1.71 3.03 11.90
N VAL A 25 -1.22 2.53 10.77
CA VAL A 25 -0.68 1.17 10.64
C VAL A 25 0.78 1.25 10.23
N VAL A 26 1.63 0.41 10.83
CA VAL A 26 2.99 0.17 10.33
C VAL A 26 3.03 -1.22 9.71
N LEU A 27 3.44 -1.29 8.45
CA LEU A 27 3.66 -2.54 7.74
C LEU A 27 5.17 -2.84 7.69
N ALA A 28 5.58 -3.98 8.23
CA ALA A 28 6.97 -4.42 8.27
C ALA A 28 7.08 -5.93 7.97
N GLY A 29 8.23 -6.35 7.43
CA GLY A 29 8.53 -7.77 7.22
C GLY A 29 9.29 -8.37 8.40
N ALA A 30 9.08 -9.66 8.66
CA ALA A 30 9.87 -10.40 9.64
C ALA A 30 11.15 -10.99 9.02
N GLY A 31 12.21 -11.14 9.82
CA GLY A 31 13.43 -11.83 9.40
C GLY A 31 14.38 -10.95 8.56
N LYS A 32 15.08 -11.56 7.59
CA LYS A 32 16.21 -10.93 6.88
C LYS A 32 15.78 -9.92 5.81
N VAL A 33 14.60 -10.08 5.25
CA VAL A 33 14.10 -9.26 4.13
C VAL A 33 12.66 -8.87 4.39
N PHE A 34 12.22 -7.75 3.80
CA PHE A 34 10.83 -7.34 3.82
C PHE A 34 9.95 -8.35 3.09
N THR A 35 10.29 -8.66 1.83
CA THR A 35 9.66 -9.76 1.07
C THR A 35 10.47 -10.12 -0.18
N SER A 36 10.50 -11.41 -0.51
CA SER A 36 11.04 -11.92 -1.77
C SER A 36 10.02 -11.93 -2.92
N GLY A 37 8.80 -11.42 -2.70
CA GLY A 37 7.75 -11.35 -3.71
C GLY A 37 6.83 -12.57 -3.70
N LEU A 38 6.24 -12.90 -4.86
CA LEU A 38 5.38 -14.06 -5.07
C LEU A 38 6.09 -15.37 -4.72
N ASP A 39 5.33 -16.32 -4.17
CA ASP A 39 5.83 -17.69 -4.02
C ASP A 39 5.78 -18.42 -5.37
N LEU A 40 6.94 -18.72 -5.94
CA LEU A 40 7.02 -19.33 -7.26
C LEU A 40 6.52 -20.79 -7.27
N SER A 41 6.42 -21.45 -6.12
CA SER A 41 5.80 -22.79 -6.07
C SER A 41 4.28 -22.75 -6.26
N ASP A 42 3.65 -21.62 -5.91
CA ASP A 42 2.20 -21.42 -6.03
C ASP A 42 1.82 -20.90 -7.43
N ILE A 43 2.76 -20.31 -8.18
CA ILE A 43 2.53 -19.80 -9.55
C ILE A 43 1.91 -20.83 -10.48
N GLY A 44 2.31 -22.11 -10.40
CA GLY A 44 1.72 -23.17 -11.22
C GLY A 44 0.24 -23.41 -10.90
N ILE A 45 -0.15 -23.31 -9.63
CA ILE A 45 -1.52 -23.48 -9.16
C ILE A 45 -2.36 -22.24 -9.51
N ASP A 46 -1.76 -21.05 -9.37
CA ASP A 46 -2.37 -19.74 -9.58
C ASP A 46 -2.59 -19.41 -11.06
N LEU A 47 -1.61 -19.71 -11.94
CA LEU A 47 -1.71 -19.47 -13.39
C LEU A 47 -2.51 -20.56 -14.12
N MET A 48 -2.41 -21.83 -13.69
CA MET A 48 -3.12 -22.95 -14.36
C MET A 48 -4.50 -23.23 -13.78
N GLY A 49 -4.96 -22.46 -12.79
CA GLY A 49 -6.31 -22.62 -12.21
C GLY A 49 -6.49 -23.92 -11.42
N GLY A 50 -5.41 -24.48 -10.88
CA GLY A 50 -5.40 -25.77 -10.15
C GLY A 50 -6.07 -25.72 -8.77
N GLY A 51 -6.50 -24.54 -8.30
CA GLY A 51 -7.18 -24.37 -7.01
C GLY A 51 -8.69 -24.65 -7.01
N GLY A 52 -9.29 -25.01 -8.15
CA GLY A 52 -10.69 -25.41 -8.22
C GLY A 52 -10.77 -26.89 -8.57
N GLY A 53 -11.43 -27.70 -7.74
CA GLY A 53 -11.61 -29.16 -7.88
C GLY A 53 -12.38 -29.60 -9.12
N GLY A 54 -11.94 -29.19 -10.31
CA GLY A 54 -12.22 -29.89 -11.54
C GLY A 54 -11.44 -31.20 -11.53
N SER A 55 -12.15 -32.29 -11.73
CA SER A 55 -11.55 -33.60 -11.96
C SER A 55 -10.44 -33.49 -13.00
N GLU A 56 -9.30 -34.13 -12.73
CA GLU A 56 -8.27 -34.39 -13.74
C GLU A 56 -8.93 -34.90 -15.03
N GLY A 57 -8.98 -34.08 -16.08
CA GLY A 57 -9.50 -34.48 -17.39
C GLY A 57 -10.48 -33.54 -18.10
N GLU A 58 -11.07 -32.53 -17.46
CA GLU A 58 -11.90 -31.55 -18.18
C GLU A 58 -11.04 -30.42 -18.77
N SER A 59 -10.75 -30.50 -20.08
CA SER A 59 -10.15 -29.40 -20.82
C SER A 59 -11.12 -28.22 -20.88
N VAL A 60 -10.83 -27.16 -20.15
CA VAL A 60 -11.58 -25.90 -20.19
C VAL A 60 -11.04 -25.08 -21.37
N ASP A 61 -11.92 -24.49 -22.18
CA ASP A 61 -11.47 -23.61 -23.26
C ASP A 61 -10.77 -22.34 -22.76
N VAL A 62 -10.05 -21.68 -23.67
CA VAL A 62 -9.25 -20.48 -23.37
C VAL A 62 -10.09 -19.36 -22.75
N ALA A 63 -11.33 -19.15 -23.19
CA ALA A 63 -12.16 -18.07 -22.69
C ALA A 63 -12.60 -18.32 -21.24
N ARG A 64 -13.06 -19.53 -20.93
CA ARG A 64 -13.45 -19.93 -19.57
C ARG A 64 -12.25 -19.93 -18.61
N GLN A 65 -11.07 -20.33 -19.08
CA GLN A 65 -9.83 -20.22 -18.30
C GLN A 65 -9.45 -18.76 -18.03
N ALA A 66 -9.59 -17.87 -19.01
CA ALA A 66 -9.33 -16.44 -18.84
C ALA A 66 -10.21 -15.81 -17.75
N PHE A 67 -11.49 -16.22 -17.64
CA PHE A 67 -12.36 -15.77 -16.53
C PHE A 67 -11.91 -16.29 -15.16
N LYS A 68 -11.33 -17.50 -15.07
CA LYS A 68 -10.73 -18.00 -13.82
C LYS A 68 -9.52 -17.16 -13.43
N ILE A 69 -8.60 -16.92 -14.37
CA ILE A 69 -7.40 -16.08 -14.15
C ILE A 69 -7.81 -14.67 -13.73
N LYS A 70 -8.77 -14.05 -14.44
CA LYS A 70 -9.29 -12.72 -14.08
C LYS A 70 -9.76 -12.67 -12.62
N ARG A 71 -10.57 -13.64 -12.18
CA ARG A 71 -11.05 -13.68 -10.78
C ARG A 71 -9.90 -13.84 -9.79
N HIS A 72 -8.90 -14.65 -10.13
CA HIS A 72 -7.73 -14.86 -9.28
C HIS A 72 -6.90 -13.58 -9.14
N VAL A 73 -6.52 -12.95 -10.25
CA VAL A 73 -5.77 -11.68 -10.25
C VAL A 73 -6.56 -10.59 -9.53
N THR A 74 -7.87 -10.45 -9.77
CA THR A 74 -8.70 -9.48 -9.03
C THR A 74 -8.69 -9.74 -7.53
N ARG A 75 -8.74 -10.99 -7.08
CA ARG A 75 -8.63 -11.31 -5.64
C ARG A 75 -7.29 -10.89 -5.06
N MET A 76 -6.19 -11.08 -5.78
CA MET A 76 -4.86 -10.66 -5.33
C MET A 76 -4.74 -9.13 -5.28
N GLN A 77 -5.26 -8.44 -6.32
CA GLN A 77 -5.34 -6.98 -6.34
C GLN A 77 -6.12 -6.45 -5.12
N GLU A 78 -7.22 -7.11 -4.73
CA GLU A 78 -8.00 -6.71 -3.55
C GLU A 78 -7.22 -6.76 -2.23
N ALA A 79 -6.22 -7.63 -2.12
CA ALA A 79 -5.35 -7.67 -0.94
C ALA A 79 -4.56 -6.36 -0.75
N PHE A 80 -4.09 -5.77 -1.85
CA PHE A 80 -3.38 -4.49 -1.82
C PHE A 80 -4.33 -3.29 -1.89
N ASN A 81 -5.46 -3.41 -2.59
CA ASN A 81 -6.49 -2.37 -2.60
C ASN A 81 -7.05 -2.11 -1.20
N ALA A 82 -7.14 -3.14 -0.34
CA ALA A 82 -7.56 -2.99 1.05
C ALA A 82 -6.68 -1.97 1.80
N ILE A 83 -5.36 -1.98 1.59
CA ILE A 83 -4.38 -1.07 2.21
C ILE A 83 -4.66 0.39 1.86
N GLU A 84 -4.92 0.65 0.57
CA GLU A 84 -5.23 1.99 0.06
C GLU A 84 -6.63 2.44 0.53
N ARG A 85 -7.58 1.50 0.67
CA ARG A 85 -8.99 1.76 0.99
C ARG A 85 -9.25 2.11 2.45
N ILE A 86 -8.49 1.56 3.41
CA ILE A 86 -8.76 1.86 4.83
C ILE A 86 -8.60 3.35 5.16
N PRO A 87 -9.35 3.90 6.13
CA PRO A 87 -9.23 5.30 6.53
C PRO A 87 -7.89 5.63 7.21
N GLN A 88 -7.23 4.64 7.82
CA GLN A 88 -5.97 4.85 8.54
C GLN A 88 -4.78 4.95 7.56
N PRO A 89 -3.83 5.86 7.79
CA PRO A 89 -2.58 5.88 7.04
C PRO A 89 -1.71 4.64 7.33
N VAL A 90 -1.08 4.11 6.28
CA VAL A 90 -0.21 2.94 6.32
C VAL A 90 1.22 3.35 5.98
N VAL A 91 2.14 3.08 6.91
CA VAL A 91 3.57 3.39 6.80
C VAL A 91 4.35 2.09 6.61
N ALA A 92 5.02 1.92 5.47
CA ALA A 92 5.87 0.77 5.20
C ALA A 92 7.30 1.01 5.75
N ALA A 93 7.79 0.06 6.55
CA ALA A 93 9.17 -0.01 7.04
C ALA A 93 9.90 -1.17 6.36
N ILE A 94 10.77 -0.83 5.41
CA ILE A 94 11.31 -1.79 4.43
C ILE A 94 12.79 -2.05 4.73
N HIS A 95 13.22 -3.31 4.73
CA HIS A 95 14.63 -3.70 4.88
C HIS A 95 15.00 -4.94 4.05
N GLY A 96 16.30 -5.13 3.82
CA GLY A 96 16.83 -6.30 3.12
C GLY A 96 16.44 -6.32 1.64
N ALA A 97 15.37 -7.01 1.28
CA ALA A 97 14.90 -7.08 -0.10
C ALA A 97 13.39 -6.82 -0.19
N CYS A 98 12.96 -6.14 -1.24
CA CYS A 98 11.57 -5.89 -1.60
C CYS A 98 11.39 -6.13 -3.11
N ILE A 99 10.95 -7.33 -3.46
CA ILE A 99 11.04 -7.86 -4.84
C ILE A 99 9.64 -8.15 -5.40
N GLY A 100 9.43 -7.82 -6.68
CA GLY A 100 8.21 -8.14 -7.44
C GLY A 100 6.96 -7.62 -6.73
N GLY A 101 6.05 -8.53 -6.37
CA GLY A 101 4.85 -8.26 -5.54
C GLY A 101 5.09 -7.44 -4.27
N GLY A 102 6.33 -7.40 -3.76
CA GLY A 102 6.72 -6.46 -2.70
C GLY A 102 6.61 -4.99 -3.09
N ILE A 103 6.94 -4.65 -4.34
CA ILE A 103 6.77 -3.31 -4.91
C ILE A 103 5.29 -2.96 -5.02
N ASP A 104 4.44 -3.88 -5.48
CA ASP A 104 2.98 -3.69 -5.54
C ASP A 104 2.40 -3.39 -4.15
N LEU A 105 2.86 -4.16 -3.14
CA LEU A 105 2.47 -4.00 -1.74
C LEU A 105 2.83 -2.61 -1.20
N ILE A 106 4.08 -2.17 -1.36
CA ILE A 106 4.51 -0.86 -0.83
C ILE A 106 3.95 0.30 -1.65
N ALA A 107 3.65 0.09 -2.93
CA ALA A 107 3.01 1.08 -3.79
C ALA A 107 1.60 1.43 -3.32
N ALA A 108 0.90 0.48 -2.66
CA ALA A 108 -0.40 0.69 -2.03
C ALA A 108 -0.34 1.33 -0.64
N CYS A 109 0.86 1.45 -0.03
CA CYS A 109 1.03 2.14 1.25
C CYS A 109 1.09 3.67 1.04
N ASP A 110 0.72 4.43 2.08
CA ASP A 110 0.71 5.90 2.02
C ASP A 110 2.13 6.49 2.12
N ILE A 111 2.96 5.93 2.99
CA ILE A 111 4.32 6.43 3.29
C ILE A 111 5.29 5.26 3.28
N ARG A 112 6.49 5.47 2.74
CA ARG A 112 7.52 4.43 2.61
C ARG A 112 8.86 4.92 3.16
N TYR A 113 9.43 4.14 4.07
CA TYR A 113 10.78 4.27 4.58
C TYR A 113 11.56 2.98 4.34
N ALA A 114 12.84 3.10 4.02
CA ALA A 114 13.69 1.94 3.77
C ALA A 114 15.04 2.03 4.51
N CYS A 115 15.59 0.87 4.87
CA CYS A 115 16.99 0.76 5.28
C CYS A 115 17.91 1.05 4.08
N ALA A 116 19.08 1.66 4.30
CA ALA A 116 20.06 2.04 3.29
C ALA A 116 20.45 0.88 2.35
N GLU A 117 20.66 -0.30 2.93
CA GLU A 117 21.09 -1.51 2.20
C GLU A 117 19.94 -2.30 1.57
N THR A 118 18.74 -1.71 1.47
CA THR A 118 17.59 -2.41 0.88
C THR A 118 17.72 -2.48 -0.63
N ILE A 119 17.50 -3.67 -1.18
CA ILE A 119 17.44 -3.93 -2.61
C ILE A 119 15.98 -4.03 -3.05
N PHE A 120 15.64 -3.34 -4.13
CA PHE A 120 14.32 -3.33 -4.74
C PHE A 120 14.37 -3.85 -6.16
N SER A 121 13.25 -4.41 -6.65
CA SER A 121 13.13 -4.83 -8.05
C SER A 121 11.67 -4.97 -8.47
N ILE A 122 11.30 -4.38 -9.62
CA ILE A 122 10.04 -4.68 -10.34
C ILE A 122 10.32 -5.92 -11.18
N LYS A 123 10.19 -7.11 -10.58
CA LYS A 123 10.84 -8.34 -11.07
C LYS A 123 10.05 -9.09 -12.14
N GLU A 124 8.80 -8.70 -12.39
CA GLU A 124 7.81 -9.48 -13.13
C GLU A 124 8.24 -9.77 -14.58
N VAL A 125 8.98 -8.85 -15.22
CA VAL A 125 9.46 -9.06 -16.59
C VAL A 125 10.42 -10.25 -16.72
N ASP A 126 11.18 -10.59 -15.67
CA ASP A 126 12.11 -11.72 -15.68
C ASP A 126 11.40 -13.08 -15.58
N ILE A 127 10.11 -13.08 -15.21
CA ILE A 127 9.25 -14.27 -15.23
C ILE A 127 8.25 -14.24 -16.39
N GLY A 128 8.39 -13.30 -17.33
CA GLY A 128 7.55 -13.20 -18.52
C GLY A 128 6.17 -12.60 -18.26
N LEU A 129 6.02 -11.79 -17.21
CA LEU A 129 4.75 -11.16 -16.80
C LEU A 129 4.91 -9.64 -16.71
N ALA A 130 3.87 -8.90 -17.09
CA ALA A 130 3.78 -7.48 -16.72
C ALA A 130 3.18 -7.38 -15.31
N ALA A 131 3.77 -6.56 -14.43
CA ALA A 131 3.26 -6.40 -13.07
C ALA A 131 1.78 -5.96 -13.07
N ASP A 132 0.93 -6.79 -12.47
CA ASP A 132 -0.52 -6.71 -12.58
C ASP A 132 -1.22 -6.51 -11.23
N LEU A 133 -0.47 -6.36 -10.13
CA LEU A 133 -1.04 -6.20 -8.77
C LEU A 133 -1.05 -4.74 -8.28
N GLY A 134 -0.53 -3.80 -9.08
CA GLY A 134 -0.71 -2.37 -8.85
C GLY A 134 0.50 -1.48 -9.11
N THR A 135 1.71 -2.02 -9.23
CA THR A 135 2.93 -1.24 -9.47
C THR A 135 2.78 -0.31 -10.67
N LEU A 136 2.29 -0.83 -11.80
CA LEU A 136 2.14 -0.07 -13.05
C LEU A 136 1.00 0.95 -13.01
N GLN A 137 0.08 0.85 -12.05
CA GLN A 137 -1.06 1.75 -11.89
C GLN A 137 -0.75 2.84 -10.85
N ARG A 138 -0.04 2.50 -9.78
CA ARG A 138 0.21 3.40 -8.64
C ARG A 138 1.50 4.20 -8.81
N LEU A 139 2.62 3.57 -9.19
CA LEU A 139 3.91 4.27 -9.21
C LEU A 139 3.97 5.48 -10.15
N PRO A 140 3.37 5.46 -11.36
CA PRO A 140 3.35 6.65 -12.21
C PRO A 140 2.64 7.86 -11.58
N ARG A 141 1.78 7.64 -10.57
CA ARG A 141 1.04 8.70 -9.87
C ARG A 141 1.76 9.24 -8.64
N VAL A 142 2.74 8.51 -8.11
CA VAL A 142 3.41 8.86 -6.83
C VAL A 142 4.92 9.07 -6.96
N THR A 143 5.51 8.72 -8.10
CA THR A 143 6.94 8.91 -8.39
C THR A 143 7.14 10.13 -9.30
N GLY A 144 8.32 10.75 -9.22
CA GLY A 144 8.64 11.97 -9.96
C GLY A 144 9.43 11.76 -11.24
N ASN A 145 10.04 10.58 -11.42
CA ASN A 145 10.91 10.27 -12.55
C ASN A 145 10.38 9.09 -13.36
N GLU A 146 9.49 9.38 -14.30
CA GLU A 146 8.86 8.36 -15.13
C GLU A 146 9.87 7.63 -16.04
N SER A 147 10.93 8.31 -16.49
CA SER A 147 11.98 7.66 -17.30
C SER A 147 12.70 6.57 -16.52
N LEU A 148 13.08 6.85 -15.27
CA LEU A 148 13.69 5.86 -14.40
C LEU A 148 12.70 4.75 -14.04
N LEU A 149 11.44 5.07 -13.76
CA LEU A 149 10.40 4.06 -13.51
C LEU A 149 10.31 3.05 -14.67
N ARG A 150 10.27 3.55 -15.91
CA ARG A 150 10.22 2.72 -17.12
C ARG A 150 11.47 1.87 -17.28
N GLU A 151 12.66 2.43 -17.04
CA GLU A 151 13.91 1.65 -17.05
C GLU A 151 13.83 0.48 -16.06
N LEU A 152 13.46 0.74 -14.80
CA LEU A 152 13.37 -0.29 -13.77
C LEU A 152 12.31 -1.34 -14.10
N ALA A 153 11.14 -0.93 -14.61
CA ALA A 153 10.06 -1.83 -14.97
C ALA A 153 10.39 -2.70 -16.20
N PHE A 154 11.09 -2.16 -17.21
CA PHE A 154 11.44 -2.91 -18.42
C PHE A 154 12.65 -3.82 -18.24
N THR A 155 13.57 -3.45 -17.36
CA THR A 155 14.82 -4.21 -17.16
C THR A 155 14.72 -5.24 -16.04
N GLY A 156 13.77 -5.09 -15.11
CA GLY A 156 13.70 -5.94 -13.92
C GLY A 156 14.95 -5.90 -13.05
N ARG A 157 15.81 -4.89 -13.23
CA ARG A 157 17.09 -4.79 -12.52
C ARG A 157 16.85 -4.44 -11.05
N ASN A 158 17.79 -4.87 -10.23
CA ASN A 158 17.87 -4.41 -8.85
C ASN A 158 18.20 -2.91 -8.81
N PHE A 159 17.61 -2.21 -7.85
CA PHE A 159 17.93 -0.82 -7.54
C PHE A 159 18.05 -0.61 -6.03
N SER A 160 18.85 0.40 -5.66
CA SER A 160 19.15 0.71 -4.26
C SER A 160 18.10 1.60 -3.61
N SER A 161 18.12 1.73 -2.28
CA SER A 161 17.32 2.75 -1.55
C SER A 161 17.62 4.18 -2.01
N VAL A 162 18.85 4.48 -2.44
CA VAL A 162 19.20 5.81 -2.96
C VAL A 162 18.49 6.07 -4.29
N GLU A 163 18.50 5.11 -5.21
CA GLU A 163 17.71 5.20 -6.45
C GLU A 163 16.21 5.24 -6.18
N GLY A 164 15.72 4.45 -5.21
CA GLY A 164 14.32 4.47 -4.78
C GLY A 164 13.90 5.84 -4.24
N GLN A 165 14.77 6.53 -3.50
CA GLN A 165 14.52 7.90 -3.06
C GLN A 165 14.53 8.89 -4.24
N ALA A 166 15.50 8.77 -5.15
CA ALA A 166 15.58 9.62 -6.35
C ALA A 166 14.39 9.44 -7.31
N LEU A 167 13.82 8.24 -7.36
CA LEU A 167 12.60 7.94 -8.09
C LEU A 167 11.37 8.65 -7.47
N GLY A 168 11.41 8.95 -6.17
CA GLY A 168 10.24 9.38 -5.38
C GLY A 168 9.45 8.23 -4.78
N LEU A 169 9.97 7.00 -4.84
CA LEU A 169 9.37 5.84 -4.17
C LEU A 169 9.51 5.95 -2.64
N LEU A 170 10.63 6.47 -2.13
CA LEU A 170 10.91 6.50 -0.69
C LEU A 170 10.92 7.93 -0.15
N SER A 171 10.25 8.17 0.97
CA SER A 171 10.31 9.45 1.67
C SER A 171 11.58 9.61 2.50
N SER A 172 12.18 8.51 2.97
CA SER A 172 13.42 8.53 3.75
C SER A 172 14.15 7.20 3.65
N VAL A 173 15.49 7.29 3.74
CA VAL A 173 16.42 6.16 3.81
C VAL A 173 17.16 6.22 5.14
N LEU A 174 17.12 5.13 5.90
CA LEU A 174 17.60 5.05 7.28
C LEU A 174 18.77 4.07 7.41
N PRO A 175 19.68 4.23 8.40
CA PRO A 175 20.92 3.45 8.43
C PRO A 175 20.74 1.96 8.71
N SER A 176 19.71 1.56 9.47
CA SER A 176 19.51 0.18 9.88
C SER A 176 18.02 -0.23 9.87
N PRO A 177 17.70 -1.55 9.80
CA PRO A 177 16.32 -2.02 9.88
C PRO A 177 15.59 -1.58 11.16
N ALA A 178 16.31 -1.55 12.29
CA ALA A 178 15.76 -1.12 13.57
C ALA A 178 15.40 0.36 13.56
N GLU A 179 16.25 1.22 12.98
CA GLU A 179 15.97 2.64 12.83
C GLU A 179 14.86 2.92 11.82
N THR A 180 14.78 2.15 10.73
CA THR A 180 13.66 2.23 9.77
C THR A 180 12.33 1.95 10.47
N LEU A 181 12.27 0.86 11.25
CA LEU A 181 11.07 0.50 11.99
C LEU A 181 10.74 1.56 13.05
N ALA A 182 11.72 2.00 13.85
CA ALA A 182 11.54 3.03 14.86
C ALA A 182 11.03 4.35 14.26
N ARG A 183 11.54 4.75 13.08
CA ARG A 183 11.09 5.95 12.37
C ARG A 183 9.64 5.80 11.88
N ALA A 184 9.29 4.65 11.31
CA ALA A 184 7.91 4.36 10.88
C ALA A 184 6.93 4.35 12.07
N THR A 185 7.28 3.69 13.17
CA THR A 185 6.49 3.67 14.40
C THR A 185 6.35 5.06 15.01
N GLY A 186 7.43 5.84 15.07
CA GLY A 186 7.39 7.21 15.56
C GLY A 186 6.44 8.10 14.74
N LEU A 187 6.47 7.96 13.42
CA LEU A 187 5.54 8.66 12.53
C LEU A 187 4.09 8.20 12.75
N ALA A 188 3.84 6.90 12.85
CA ALA A 188 2.50 6.38 13.11
C ALA A 188 1.93 6.89 14.45
N VAL A 189 2.77 6.99 15.50
CA VAL A 189 2.40 7.60 16.78
C VAL A 189 2.07 9.09 16.62
N GLU A 190 2.84 9.82 15.81
CA GLU A 190 2.57 11.23 15.53
C GLU A 190 1.23 11.42 14.82
N ILE A 191 0.95 10.60 13.80
CA ILE A 191 -0.33 10.59 13.07
C ILE A 191 -1.49 10.23 14.02
N ALA A 192 -1.31 9.23 14.88
CA ALA A 192 -2.33 8.76 15.82
C ALA A 192 -2.74 9.82 16.86
N ARG A 193 -1.90 10.84 17.10
CA ARG A 193 -2.23 11.98 17.97
C ARG A 193 -3.12 13.02 17.29
N LYS A 194 -3.33 12.95 15.98
CA LYS A 194 -4.19 13.90 15.24
C LYS A 194 -5.65 13.46 15.30
N SER A 195 -6.55 14.34 14.89
CA SER A 195 -7.98 14.02 14.73
C SER A 195 -8.12 12.88 13.70
N PRO A 196 -8.72 11.73 14.07
CA PRO A 196 -8.85 10.63 13.13
C PRO A 196 -9.86 10.96 12.01
N VAL A 197 -10.86 11.80 12.27
CA VAL A 197 -11.76 12.35 11.22
C VAL A 197 -10.96 13.15 10.19
N ALA A 198 -10.07 14.03 10.65
CA ALA A 198 -9.25 14.86 9.76
C ALA A 198 -8.24 14.01 8.96
N VAL A 199 -7.58 13.04 9.60
CA VAL A 199 -6.60 12.17 8.94
C VAL A 199 -7.27 11.26 7.91
N ALA A 200 -8.36 10.59 8.27
CA ALA A 200 -9.11 9.73 7.35
C ALA A 200 -9.64 10.51 6.14
N GLY A 201 -10.22 11.69 6.40
CA GLY A 201 -10.67 12.58 5.34
C GLY A 201 -9.53 13.05 4.44
N THR A 202 -8.36 13.33 5.00
CA THR A 202 -7.17 13.72 4.22
C THR A 202 -6.74 12.59 3.29
N LYS A 203 -6.63 11.34 3.79
CA LYS A 203 -6.28 10.18 2.97
C LYS A 203 -7.30 9.98 1.84
N ALA A 204 -8.60 9.94 2.16
CA ALA A 204 -9.66 9.75 1.18
C ALA A 204 -9.65 10.83 0.08
N ASN A 205 -9.47 12.10 0.45
CA ASN A 205 -9.44 13.21 -0.51
C ASN A 205 -8.17 13.26 -1.35
N LEU A 206 -7.01 12.88 -0.81
CA LEU A 206 -5.76 12.76 -1.59
C LEU A 206 -5.90 11.67 -2.65
N LEU A 207 -6.44 10.51 -2.28
CA LEU A 207 -6.68 9.40 -3.21
C LEU A 207 -7.69 9.78 -4.29
N TYR A 208 -8.83 10.40 -3.91
CA TYR A 208 -9.80 10.88 -4.89
C TYR A 208 -9.17 11.89 -5.85
N SER A 209 -8.44 12.87 -5.32
CA SER A 209 -7.82 13.95 -6.13
C SER A 209 -6.71 13.45 -7.06
N ARG A 210 -6.06 12.33 -6.76
CA ARG A 210 -5.04 11.70 -7.62
C ARG A 210 -5.59 11.33 -9.00
N ASP A 211 -6.86 10.93 -9.06
CA ASP A 211 -7.47 10.31 -10.23
C ASP A 211 -8.60 11.16 -10.84
N HIS A 212 -8.82 12.38 -10.34
CA HIS A 212 -9.87 13.30 -10.79
C HIS A 212 -9.31 14.69 -11.10
N SER A 213 -10.13 15.52 -11.77
CA SER A 213 -9.75 16.93 -11.99
C SER A 213 -9.72 17.70 -10.66
N VAL A 214 -9.02 18.83 -10.63
CA VAL A 214 -9.01 19.72 -9.46
C VAL A 214 -10.43 20.15 -9.07
N GLN A 215 -11.30 20.43 -10.05
CA GLN A 215 -12.68 20.85 -9.79
C GLN A 215 -13.51 19.72 -9.14
N ASP A 216 -13.37 18.49 -9.63
CA ASP A 216 -14.05 17.33 -9.05
C ASP A 216 -13.55 17.08 -7.61
N GLY A 217 -12.23 17.17 -7.40
CA GLY A 217 -11.62 17.03 -6.08
C GLY A 217 -12.13 18.08 -5.08
N LEU A 218 -12.24 19.35 -5.49
CA LEU A 218 -12.80 20.41 -4.65
C LEU A 218 -14.28 20.19 -4.31
N ASN A 219 -15.07 19.70 -5.28
CA ASN A 219 -16.48 19.38 -5.06
C ASN A 219 -16.64 18.20 -4.08
N TYR A 220 -15.84 17.14 -4.25
CA TYR A 220 -15.79 16.00 -3.34
C TYR A 220 -15.38 16.43 -1.93
N MET A 221 -14.32 17.24 -1.80
CA MET A 221 -13.83 17.78 -0.52
C MET A 221 -14.86 18.66 0.18
N THR A 222 -15.61 19.47 -0.57
CA THR A 222 -16.69 20.29 0.00
C THR A 222 -17.80 19.42 0.59
N THR A 223 -18.18 18.36 -0.12
CA THR A 223 -19.18 17.38 0.34
C THR A 223 -18.70 16.62 1.58
N TRP A 224 -17.40 16.32 1.67
CA TRP A 224 -16.81 15.73 2.87
C TRP A 224 -16.83 16.71 4.06
N ASN A 225 -16.30 17.92 3.85
CA ASN A 225 -16.10 18.89 4.91
C ASN A 225 -17.40 19.49 5.45
N MET A 226 -18.51 19.50 4.69
CA MET A 226 -19.79 19.97 5.22
C MET A 226 -20.21 19.22 6.49
N ALA A 227 -19.86 17.93 6.60
CA ALA A 227 -20.06 17.12 7.79
C ALA A 227 -18.85 17.19 8.74
N ALA A 228 -17.62 17.01 8.23
CA ALA A 228 -16.42 16.94 9.08
C ALA A 228 -16.15 18.24 9.87
N LEU A 229 -16.55 19.40 9.35
CA LEU A 229 -16.44 20.69 10.05
C LEU A 229 -17.35 20.83 11.28
N GLN A 230 -18.29 19.90 11.48
CA GLN A 230 -19.17 19.86 12.65
C GLN A 230 -18.60 18.98 13.78
N SER A 231 -17.42 18.37 13.58
CA SER A 231 -16.77 17.53 14.60
C SER A 231 -16.30 18.35 15.81
N GLU A 232 -16.49 17.79 17.01
CA GLU A 232 -15.93 18.34 18.26
C GLU A 232 -14.40 18.47 18.22
N ASP A 233 -13.72 17.71 17.35
CA ASP A 233 -12.27 17.72 17.23
C ASP A 233 -11.74 19.12 16.89
N ILE A 234 -12.49 19.93 16.13
CA ILE A 234 -12.10 21.31 15.82
C ILE A 234 -12.08 22.15 17.10
N GLY A 235 -13.13 22.06 17.91
CA GLY A 235 -13.21 22.77 19.20
C GLY A 235 -12.08 22.34 20.14
N LYS A 236 -11.84 21.03 20.26
CA LYS A 236 -10.74 20.46 21.07
C LYS A 236 -9.37 20.94 20.59
N ALA A 237 -9.15 20.97 19.27
CA ALA A 237 -7.90 21.45 18.69
C ALA A 237 -7.67 22.94 18.93
N VAL A 238 -8.70 23.79 18.75
CA VAL A 238 -8.63 25.23 19.02
C VAL A 238 -8.34 25.49 20.50
N GLN A 239 -9.06 24.81 21.40
CA GLN A 239 -8.83 24.93 22.84
C GLN A 239 -7.41 24.50 23.23
N GLY A 240 -6.94 23.35 22.73
CA GLY A 240 -5.58 22.86 22.97
C GLY A 240 -4.52 23.85 22.50
N ALA A 241 -4.70 24.46 21.32
CA ALA A 241 -3.80 25.49 20.82
C ALA A 241 -3.77 26.75 21.70
N MET A 242 -4.93 27.22 22.16
CA MET A 242 -5.02 28.38 23.05
C MET A 242 -4.38 28.13 24.43
N LEU A 243 -4.57 26.93 24.98
CA LEU A 243 -4.05 26.53 26.30
C LEU A 243 -2.62 25.96 26.25
N LYS A 244 -2.07 25.74 25.05
CA LYS A 244 -0.79 25.03 24.82
C LYS A 244 -0.79 23.60 25.37
N GLU A 245 -1.92 22.94 25.28
CA GLU A 245 -2.12 21.55 25.69
C GLU A 245 -2.27 20.65 24.47
N THR A 246 -1.93 19.36 24.62
CA THR A 246 -2.14 18.38 23.55
C THR A 246 -3.58 17.91 23.57
N PRO A 247 -4.38 18.14 22.50
CA PRO A 247 -5.77 17.71 22.48
C PRO A 247 -5.87 16.18 22.38
N THR A 248 -6.90 15.62 23.01
CA THR A 248 -7.28 14.21 22.86
C THR A 248 -8.57 14.15 22.03
N PHE A 249 -8.51 13.42 20.92
CA PHE A 249 -9.63 13.24 20.01
C PHE A 249 -10.37 11.92 20.28
N SER A 250 -11.65 11.86 19.96
CA SER A 250 -12.43 10.63 20.03
C SER A 250 -11.96 9.63 18.97
N LYS A 251 -12.36 8.37 19.11
CA LYS A 251 -12.16 7.32 18.09
C LYS A 251 -13.12 7.53 16.93
N LEU A 252 -12.83 6.90 15.77
CA LEU A 252 -13.76 6.87 14.64
C LEU A 252 -14.94 5.93 14.91
#